data_AF-A0A653VGG4-F1
#
_entry.id   AF-A0A653VGG4-F1
#
_cell.length_a   1.000
_cell.length_b   1.000
_cell.length_c   1.000
_cell.angle_alpha   90.00
_cell.angle_beta   90.00
_cell.angle_gamma   90.00
#
_symmetry.space_group_name_H-M   'P 1'
#
loop_
_entity.id
_entity.type
_entity.pdbx_description
1 polymer ?
#
loop_
_entity_poly.entity_id
_entity_poly.type
_entity_poly.pdbx_seq_one_letter_code
_entity_poly.pdbx_strand_id
1 'polypeptide(L)'
;MKKWIGRLLGGADKETDAVIAADLAAVSEEDMAADVDSAFYRWLVASSGTNASPEMEAEILAEVRALADDPESASGLVPRVPELVTQLLGALSDENISTAALSAEVGRDLVLVAEVIREANSAYYRPATPIETLDGAVTMLGLNGLRMLLARIAIRPLIRVKVQGVARQVAPNVWRHSERCAFAASVMAPGLSAGVFESYLAGLMQNVGLQVAFQVADRKCEGKVPGSGTFGLELFAASRHLSAVIAKHWEFPPEVVEAIAQAGERDGSNTAQAMAQGDRIAKLRLLLDAAVIEPEDSFVMTGLNGFQRRCLGKLADLAD
;
A
#
# COMPACT_ATOMS: atom_id res chain seq x y z
N MET A 1 -9.55 61.34 -14.75
CA MET A 1 -9.98 60.52 -13.60
C MET A 1 -10.54 59.17 -14.08
N LYS A 2 -9.70 58.18 -14.44
CA LYS A 2 -10.13 56.81 -14.79
C LYS A 2 -8.96 55.81 -14.58
N LYS A 3 -8.63 55.48 -13.33
CA LYS A 3 -7.63 54.44 -12.99
C LYS A 3 -8.06 53.48 -11.86
N TRP A 4 -9.31 53.54 -11.39
CA TRP A 4 -9.76 52.75 -10.24
C TRP A 4 -10.66 51.55 -10.58
N ILE A 5 -11.33 51.53 -11.75
CA ILE A 5 -12.27 50.44 -12.10
C ILE A 5 -11.56 49.14 -12.54
N GLY A 6 -10.36 49.23 -13.14
CA GLY A 6 -9.60 48.04 -13.56
C GLY A 6 -9.00 47.21 -12.41
N ARG A 7 -8.98 47.74 -11.18
CA ARG A 7 -8.40 47.07 -10.01
C ARG A 7 -9.40 46.25 -9.19
N LEU A 8 -10.71 46.43 -9.42
CA LEU A 8 -11.78 45.66 -8.77
C LEU A 8 -12.22 44.44 -9.59
N LEU A 9 -12.00 44.43 -10.92
CA LEU A 9 -12.35 43.31 -11.80
C LEU A 9 -11.18 42.31 -11.99
N GLY A 10 -9.92 42.78 -11.96
CA GLY A 10 -8.75 41.90 -12.15
C GLY A 10 -8.37 41.03 -10.95
N GLY A 11 -9.07 41.15 -9.82
CA GLY A 11 -8.92 40.26 -8.66
C GLY A 11 -9.78 38.99 -8.79
N ALA A 12 -11.03 39.15 -9.21
CA ALA A 12 -11.96 38.04 -9.42
C ALA A 12 -11.55 37.16 -10.61
N ASP A 13 -11.05 37.75 -11.71
CA ASP A 13 -10.57 36.97 -12.86
C ASP A 13 -9.32 36.14 -12.52
N LYS A 14 -8.40 36.67 -11.69
CA LYS A 14 -7.20 35.92 -11.26
C LYS A 14 -7.51 34.80 -10.27
N GLU A 15 -8.46 35.02 -9.38
CA GLU A 15 -8.89 34.01 -8.41
C GLU A 15 -9.66 32.89 -9.13
N THR A 16 -10.49 33.25 -10.12
CA THR A 16 -11.19 32.29 -11.00
C THR A 16 -10.20 31.53 -11.88
N ASP A 17 -9.22 32.18 -12.51
CA ASP A 17 -8.18 31.54 -13.32
C ASP A 17 -7.29 30.61 -12.48
N ALA A 18 -6.98 30.98 -11.24
CA ALA A 18 -6.20 30.15 -10.33
C ALA A 18 -6.98 28.90 -9.87
N VAL A 19 -8.28 29.03 -9.61
CA VAL A 19 -9.16 27.90 -9.29
C VAL A 19 -9.30 26.97 -10.49
N ILE A 20 -9.53 27.51 -11.70
CA ILE A 20 -9.60 26.70 -12.94
C ILE A 20 -8.27 25.99 -13.21
N ALA A 21 -7.13 26.67 -13.02
CA ALA A 21 -5.82 26.05 -13.21
C ALA A 21 -5.54 24.94 -12.18
N ALA A 22 -5.97 25.12 -10.92
CA ALA A 22 -5.87 24.10 -9.88
C ALA A 22 -6.76 22.89 -10.19
N ASP A 23 -7.99 23.11 -10.66
CA ASP A 23 -8.91 22.06 -11.07
C ASP A 23 -8.37 21.26 -12.27
N LEU A 24 -7.84 21.95 -13.30
CA LEU A 24 -7.24 21.30 -14.45
C LEU A 24 -5.98 20.49 -14.09
N ALA A 25 -5.17 21.00 -13.16
CA ALA A 25 -4.00 20.28 -12.66
C ALA A 25 -4.41 19.02 -11.86
N ALA A 26 -5.45 19.11 -11.04
CA ALA A 26 -5.98 17.98 -10.29
C ALA A 26 -6.56 16.89 -11.20
N VAL A 27 -7.30 17.27 -12.25
CA VAL A 27 -7.80 16.31 -13.26
C VAL A 27 -6.64 15.60 -13.98
N SER A 28 -5.61 16.36 -14.38
CA SER A 28 -4.40 15.79 -15.00
C SER A 28 -3.65 14.81 -14.08
N GLU A 29 -3.63 15.09 -12.78
CA GLU A 29 -3.01 14.20 -11.79
C GLU A 29 -3.83 12.91 -11.57
N GLU A 30 -5.16 13.00 -11.54
CA GLU A 30 -6.07 11.85 -11.46
C GLU A 30 -5.96 10.94 -12.69
N ASP A 31 -5.93 11.53 -13.90
CA ASP A 31 -5.74 10.78 -15.15
C ASP A 31 -4.40 10.04 -15.15
N MET A 32 -3.32 10.73 -14.75
CA MET A 32 -1.98 10.11 -14.63
C MET A 32 -1.95 9.00 -13.58
N ALA A 33 -2.67 9.13 -12.47
CA ALA A 33 -2.75 8.08 -11.45
C ALA A 33 -3.48 6.85 -11.98
N ALA A 34 -4.59 7.04 -12.70
CA ALA A 34 -5.33 5.96 -13.34
C ALA A 34 -4.49 5.24 -14.41
N ASP A 35 -3.69 5.98 -15.19
CA ASP A 35 -2.79 5.40 -16.18
C ASP A 35 -1.69 4.52 -15.54
N VAL A 36 -1.10 4.98 -14.43
CA VAL A 36 -0.12 4.19 -13.66
C VAL A 36 -0.76 2.91 -13.12
N ASP A 37 -1.97 3.00 -12.58
CA ASP A 37 -2.70 1.84 -12.05
C ASP A 37 -3.05 0.83 -13.15
N SER A 38 -3.49 1.32 -14.31
CA SER A 38 -3.77 0.50 -15.49
C SER A 38 -2.51 -0.19 -16.04
N ALA A 39 -1.38 0.52 -16.10
CA ALA A 39 -0.08 -0.05 -16.48
C ALA A 39 0.38 -1.11 -15.46
N PHE A 40 0.27 -0.80 -14.17
CA PHE A 40 0.63 -1.71 -13.08
C PHE A 40 -0.22 -2.97 -13.09
N TYR A 41 -1.54 -2.86 -13.24
CA TYR A 41 -2.43 -4.01 -13.33
C TYR A 41 -2.04 -4.93 -14.48
N ARG A 42 -1.88 -4.38 -15.70
CA ARG A 42 -1.49 -5.16 -16.89
C ARG A 42 -0.17 -5.88 -16.70
N TRP A 43 0.83 -5.20 -16.11
CA TRP A 43 2.10 -5.83 -15.76
C TRP A 43 1.92 -6.96 -14.74
N LEU A 44 1.15 -6.70 -13.68
CA LEU A 44 0.94 -7.64 -12.57
C LEU A 44 0.36 -8.97 -13.05
N VAL A 45 -0.57 -8.94 -14.02
CA VAL A 45 -1.26 -10.12 -14.55
C VAL A 45 -0.65 -10.68 -15.85
N ALA A 46 0.42 -10.08 -16.37
CA ALA A 46 0.96 -10.41 -17.69
C ALA A 46 1.35 -11.88 -17.86
N SER A 47 1.78 -12.54 -16.78
CA SER A 47 2.19 -13.96 -16.78
C SER A 47 1.04 -14.95 -16.64
N SER A 48 -0.17 -14.48 -16.32
CA SER A 48 -1.31 -15.32 -15.91
C SER A 48 -2.24 -15.73 -17.04
N GLY A 49 -2.05 -15.17 -18.25
CA GLY A 49 -2.97 -15.34 -19.36
C GLY A 49 -4.30 -14.62 -19.11
N THR A 50 -4.83 -13.97 -20.15
CA THR A 50 -6.05 -13.16 -20.03
C THR A 50 -7.22 -13.80 -20.75
N ASN A 51 -8.36 -13.94 -20.06
CA ASN A 51 -9.61 -14.43 -20.64
C ASN A 51 -10.78 -14.13 -19.70
N ALA A 52 -11.56 -13.12 -20.04
CA ALA A 52 -12.82 -12.83 -19.36
C ALA A 52 -13.76 -12.12 -20.34
N SER A 53 -15.03 -12.47 -20.32
CA SER A 53 -16.06 -11.66 -20.98
C SER A 53 -16.45 -10.48 -20.07
N PRO A 54 -17.07 -9.41 -20.60
CA PRO A 54 -17.56 -8.31 -19.77
C PRO A 54 -18.52 -8.75 -18.65
N GLU A 55 -19.31 -9.80 -18.90
CA GLU A 55 -20.19 -10.39 -17.88
C GLU A 55 -19.39 -11.06 -16.76
N MET A 56 -18.33 -11.79 -17.10
CA MET A 56 -17.42 -12.38 -16.10
C MET A 56 -16.70 -11.31 -15.28
N GLU A 57 -16.25 -10.23 -15.92
CA GLU A 57 -15.65 -9.08 -15.23
C GLU A 57 -16.63 -8.48 -14.21
N ALA A 58 -17.89 -8.26 -14.62
CA ALA A 58 -18.93 -7.74 -13.73
C ALA A 58 -19.25 -8.69 -12.58
N GLU A 59 -19.31 -10.01 -12.83
CA GLU A 59 -19.53 -11.02 -11.79
C GLU A 59 -18.39 -11.05 -10.76
N ILE A 60 -17.13 -10.99 -11.20
CA ILE A 60 -15.97 -10.96 -10.31
C ILE A 60 -16.04 -9.72 -9.40
N LEU A 61 -16.29 -8.54 -9.98
CA LEU A 61 -16.38 -7.30 -9.21
C LEU A 61 -17.56 -7.31 -8.23
N ALA A 62 -18.71 -7.84 -8.66
CA ALA A 62 -19.88 -7.97 -7.79
C ALA A 62 -19.59 -8.91 -6.60
N GLU A 63 -18.91 -10.03 -6.84
CA GLU A 63 -18.55 -10.97 -5.78
C GLU A 63 -17.51 -10.38 -4.81
N VAL A 64 -16.49 -9.68 -5.30
CA VAL A 64 -15.51 -8.99 -4.44
C VAL A 64 -16.18 -7.90 -3.59
N ARG A 65 -17.12 -7.14 -4.15
CA ARG A 65 -17.89 -6.13 -3.41
C ARG A 65 -18.80 -6.79 -2.36
N ALA A 66 -19.47 -7.89 -2.70
CA ALA A 66 -20.32 -8.63 -1.76
C ALA A 66 -19.52 -9.23 -0.58
N LEU A 67 -18.27 -9.63 -0.79
CA LEU A 67 -17.40 -10.08 0.31
C LEU A 67 -17.09 -8.97 1.32
N ALA A 68 -17.17 -7.69 0.93
CA ALA A 68 -17.02 -6.58 1.87
C ALA A 68 -18.20 -6.45 2.83
N ASP A 69 -19.37 -6.99 2.48
CA ASP A 69 -20.55 -7.04 3.35
C ASP A 69 -20.51 -8.24 4.34
N ASP A 70 -19.60 -9.20 4.14
CA ASP A 70 -19.38 -10.36 5.02
C ASP A 70 -17.89 -10.51 5.41
N PRO A 71 -17.45 -9.75 6.43
CA PRO A 71 -16.04 -9.73 6.86
C PRO A 71 -15.55 -11.08 7.40
N GLU A 72 -16.44 -11.91 7.96
CA GLU A 72 -16.08 -13.23 8.49
C GLU A 72 -15.70 -14.16 7.34
N SER A 73 -16.54 -14.23 6.29
CA SER A 73 -16.22 -15.00 5.09
C SER A 73 -14.97 -14.46 4.37
N ALA A 74 -14.85 -13.13 4.24
CA ALA A 74 -13.69 -12.51 3.60
C ALA A 74 -12.37 -12.81 4.31
N SER A 75 -12.35 -12.68 5.64
CA SER A 75 -11.15 -12.97 6.44
C SER A 75 -10.82 -14.46 6.47
N GLY A 76 -11.81 -15.35 6.33
CA GLY A 76 -11.61 -16.80 6.20
C GLY A 76 -10.91 -17.23 4.91
N LEU A 77 -10.88 -16.37 3.87
CA LEU A 77 -10.14 -16.60 2.61
C LEU A 77 -8.66 -16.21 2.70
N VAL A 78 -8.24 -15.67 3.85
CA VAL A 78 -6.87 -15.35 4.19
C VAL A 78 -6.45 -16.26 5.35
N PRO A 79 -5.16 -16.68 5.46
CA PRO A 79 -4.70 -17.41 6.62
C PRO A 79 -5.09 -16.69 7.91
N ARG A 80 -5.45 -17.45 8.94
CA ARG A 80 -5.69 -16.88 10.26
C ARG A 80 -4.50 -16.03 10.63
N VAL A 81 -4.80 -14.79 10.99
CA VAL A 81 -3.86 -13.85 11.58
C VAL A 81 -3.18 -14.56 12.75
N PRO A 82 -1.84 -14.66 12.76
CA PRO A 82 -1.14 -15.15 13.95
C PRO A 82 -1.63 -14.37 15.17
N GLU A 83 -1.91 -15.02 16.29
CA GLU A 83 -2.31 -14.35 17.56
C GLU A 83 -1.35 -13.21 17.93
N LEU A 84 -0.10 -13.38 17.49
CA LEU A 84 0.95 -12.39 17.54
C LEU A 84 0.56 -11.05 16.90
N VAL A 85 -0.11 -11.00 15.75
CA VAL A 85 -0.51 -9.73 15.12
C VAL A 85 -1.53 -9.01 15.99
N THR A 86 -2.54 -9.69 16.53
CA THR A 86 -3.55 -9.05 17.41
C THR A 86 -2.94 -8.58 18.73
N GLN A 87 -2.04 -9.36 19.33
CA GLN A 87 -1.34 -8.98 20.57
C GLN A 87 -0.36 -7.83 20.33
N LEU A 88 0.37 -7.88 19.21
CA LEU A 88 1.27 -6.81 18.81
C LEU A 88 0.49 -5.57 18.41
N LEU A 89 -0.61 -5.64 17.66
CA LEU A 89 -1.39 -4.47 17.27
C LEU A 89 -1.85 -3.66 18.49
N GLY A 90 -2.25 -4.31 19.59
CA GLY A 90 -2.53 -3.60 20.86
C GLY A 90 -1.32 -2.83 21.40
N ALA A 91 -0.16 -3.48 21.47
CA ALA A 91 1.09 -2.88 21.95
C ALA A 91 1.70 -1.85 20.97
N LEU A 92 1.53 -2.09 19.67
CA LEU A 92 1.98 -1.28 18.55
C LEU A 92 1.02 -0.13 18.24
N SER A 93 -0.10 0.01 18.96
CA SER A 93 -0.97 1.19 18.86
C SER A 93 -0.78 2.15 20.03
N ASP A 94 -0.10 1.71 21.09
CA ASP A 94 0.25 2.58 22.21
C ASP A 94 1.46 3.46 21.82
N GLU A 95 1.21 4.75 21.60
CA GLU A 95 2.25 5.74 21.34
C GLU A 95 3.25 5.89 22.50
N ASN A 96 2.88 5.47 23.71
CA ASN A 96 3.71 5.57 24.90
C ASN A 96 4.49 4.29 25.23
N ILE A 97 4.37 3.25 24.40
CA ILE A 97 5.11 2.01 24.66
C ILE A 97 6.62 2.26 24.60
N SER A 98 7.31 1.93 25.68
CA SER A 98 8.77 2.00 25.68
C SER A 98 9.37 0.89 24.83
N THR A 99 10.51 1.16 24.21
CA THR A 99 11.27 0.14 23.47
C THR A 99 11.59 -1.09 24.31
N ALA A 100 11.87 -0.90 25.61
CA ALA A 100 12.12 -1.98 26.54
C ALA A 100 10.89 -2.86 26.78
N ALA A 101 9.70 -2.26 26.90
CA ALA A 101 8.44 -2.98 27.05
C ALA A 101 8.12 -3.80 25.79
N LEU A 102 8.26 -3.22 24.59
CA LEU A 102 8.04 -3.94 23.34
C LEU A 102 9.06 -5.08 23.14
N SER A 103 10.34 -4.83 23.44
CA SER A 103 11.38 -5.88 23.40
C SER A 103 11.07 -7.02 24.37
N ALA A 104 10.62 -6.71 25.59
CA ALA A 104 10.24 -7.72 26.57
C ALA A 104 9.04 -8.56 26.13
N GLU A 105 8.07 -7.99 25.42
CA GLU A 105 6.94 -8.73 24.85
C GLU A 105 7.41 -9.69 23.75
N VAL A 106 8.20 -9.18 22.80
CA VAL A 106 8.79 -9.97 21.72
C VAL A 106 9.67 -11.11 22.28
N GLY A 107 10.44 -10.82 23.34
CA GLY A 107 11.33 -11.77 24.00
C GLY A 107 10.65 -12.98 24.64
N ARG A 108 9.32 -12.97 24.79
CA ARG A 108 8.56 -14.12 25.32
C ARG A 108 8.40 -15.25 24.31
N ASP A 109 8.55 -14.96 23.02
CA ASP A 109 8.43 -15.94 21.93
C ASP A 109 9.76 -16.10 21.20
N LEU A 110 10.42 -17.25 21.44
CA LEU A 110 11.71 -17.56 20.80
C LEU A 110 11.63 -17.68 19.28
N VAL A 111 10.49 -18.10 18.73
CA VAL A 111 10.29 -18.19 17.29
C VAL A 111 10.25 -16.78 16.70
N LEU A 112 9.50 -15.88 17.33
CA LEU A 112 9.46 -14.49 16.91
C LEU A 112 10.81 -13.80 17.04
N VAL A 113 11.54 -14.02 18.14
CA VAL A 113 12.91 -13.49 18.31
C VAL A 113 13.81 -13.93 17.15
N ALA A 114 13.76 -15.22 16.79
CA ALA A 114 14.54 -15.74 15.68
C ALA A 114 14.12 -15.11 14.34
N GLU A 115 12.81 -14.90 14.13
CA GLU A 115 12.30 -14.20 12.94
C GLU A 115 12.72 -12.74 12.90
N VAL A 116 12.72 -12.04 14.04
CA VAL A 116 13.17 -10.66 14.17
C VAL A 116 14.65 -10.54 13.81
N ILE A 117 15.49 -11.39 14.39
CA ILE A 117 16.92 -11.42 14.09
C ILE A 117 17.16 -11.74 12.61
N ARG A 118 16.45 -12.73 12.06
CA ARG A 118 16.57 -13.11 10.65
C ARG A 118 16.16 -11.97 9.72
N GLU A 119 15.05 -11.29 10.00
CA GLU A 119 14.58 -10.16 9.19
C GLU A 119 15.48 -8.94 9.36
N ALA A 120 15.97 -8.62 10.56
CA ALA A 120 16.91 -7.52 10.79
C ALA A 120 18.24 -7.70 10.03
N ASN A 121 18.60 -8.95 9.71
CA ASN A 121 19.75 -9.28 8.86
C ASN A 121 19.44 -9.34 7.35
N SER A 122 18.19 -9.12 6.94
CA SER A 122 17.80 -9.20 5.54
C SER A 122 18.39 -8.06 4.70
N ALA A 123 18.42 -8.25 3.38
CA ALA A 123 18.82 -7.23 2.41
C ALA A 123 17.95 -5.97 2.46
N TYR A 124 16.81 -6.01 3.14
CA TYR A 124 15.96 -4.86 3.42
C TYR A 124 16.60 -3.90 4.44
N TYR A 125 17.14 -4.42 5.54
CA TYR A 125 17.72 -3.62 6.63
C TYR A 125 19.23 -3.41 6.50
N ARG A 126 19.93 -4.28 5.75
CA ARG A 126 21.37 -4.18 5.41
C ARG A 126 22.25 -3.73 6.59
N PRO A 127 22.27 -4.50 7.69
CA PRO A 127 23.05 -4.10 8.86
C PRO A 127 24.54 -4.06 8.53
N ALA A 128 25.28 -3.11 9.11
CA ALA A 128 26.73 -2.99 8.91
C ALA A 128 27.51 -4.21 9.46
N THR A 129 26.97 -4.85 10.49
CA THR A 129 27.49 -6.07 11.11
C THR A 129 26.33 -7.02 11.40
N PRO A 130 26.52 -8.34 11.33
CA PRO A 130 25.45 -9.30 11.66
C PRO A 130 24.83 -9.02 13.03
N ILE A 131 23.50 -9.01 13.08
CA ILE A 131 22.72 -8.87 14.31
C ILE A 131 22.50 -10.25 14.90
N GLU A 132 22.91 -10.47 16.15
CA GLU A 132 22.84 -11.79 16.82
C GLU A 132 21.82 -11.84 17.96
N THR A 133 21.31 -10.69 18.40
CA THR A 133 20.42 -10.57 19.56
C THR A 133 19.24 -9.65 19.29
N LEU A 134 18.14 -9.84 20.03
CA LEU A 134 16.98 -8.95 20.00
C LEU A 134 17.37 -7.51 20.38
N ASP A 135 18.18 -7.33 21.41
CA ASP A 135 18.66 -6.01 21.83
C ASP A 135 19.52 -5.34 20.75
N GLY A 136 20.31 -6.13 20.00
CA GLY A 136 21.05 -5.64 18.85
C GLY A 136 20.12 -5.14 17.74
N ALA A 137 19.05 -5.90 17.44
CA ALA A 137 18.04 -5.49 16.47
C ALA A 137 17.32 -4.20 16.93
N VAL A 138 16.94 -4.13 18.20
CA VAL A 138 16.30 -2.97 18.82
C VAL A 138 17.19 -1.72 18.73
N THR A 139 18.48 -1.87 19.05
CA THR A 139 19.44 -0.75 19.04
C THR A 139 19.61 -0.19 17.62
N MET A 140 19.64 -1.06 16.62
CA MET A 140 19.78 -0.65 15.22
C MET A 140 18.50 -0.02 14.66
N LEU A 141 17.34 -0.61 14.93
CA LEU A 141 16.06 -0.24 14.31
C LEU A 141 15.36 0.91 15.06
N GLY A 142 15.61 1.03 16.36
CA GLY A 142 14.79 1.84 17.24
C GLY A 142 13.36 1.31 17.39
N LEU A 143 12.51 2.05 18.09
CA LEU A 143 11.13 1.64 18.36
C LEU A 143 10.31 1.49 17.07
N ASN A 144 10.24 2.54 16.24
CA ASN A 144 9.44 2.49 15.00
C ASN A 144 9.95 1.43 14.02
N GLY A 145 11.26 1.26 13.89
CA GLY A 145 11.82 0.21 13.03
C GLY A 145 11.45 -1.20 13.53
N LEU A 146 11.45 -1.43 14.85
CA LEU A 146 10.97 -2.69 15.42
C LEU A 146 9.47 -2.87 15.17
N ARG A 147 8.64 -1.83 15.38
CA ARG A 147 7.18 -1.87 15.12
C ARG A 147 6.92 -2.26 13.65
N MET A 148 7.61 -1.63 12.70
CA MET A 148 7.49 -1.90 11.27
C MET A 148 7.95 -3.32 10.91
N LEU A 149 9.08 -3.76 11.48
CA LEU A 149 9.62 -5.10 11.25
C LEU A 149 8.63 -6.18 11.72
N LEU A 150 8.07 -6.00 12.91
CA LEU A 150 7.08 -6.90 13.48
C LEU A 150 5.80 -6.95 12.63
N ALA A 151 5.29 -5.79 12.21
CA ALA A 151 4.14 -5.72 11.30
C ALA A 151 4.42 -6.46 9.98
N ARG A 152 5.63 -6.34 9.43
CA ARG A 152 6.03 -7.04 8.20
C ARG A 152 6.08 -8.55 8.37
N ILE A 153 6.65 -9.05 9.47
CA ILE A 153 6.65 -10.48 9.81
C ILE A 153 5.21 -10.99 9.92
N ALA A 154 4.37 -10.24 10.63
CA ALA A 154 2.97 -10.55 10.87
C ALA A 154 2.11 -10.65 9.59
N ILE A 155 2.25 -9.69 8.67
CA ILE A 155 1.38 -9.57 7.49
C ILE A 155 1.88 -10.42 6.31
N ARG A 156 3.18 -10.71 6.22
CA ARG A 156 3.75 -11.48 5.08
C ARG A 156 3.04 -12.81 4.79
N PRO A 157 2.72 -13.67 5.78
CA PRO A 157 2.01 -14.92 5.53
C PRO A 157 0.61 -14.72 4.94
N LEU A 158 -0.02 -13.58 5.22
CA LEU A 158 -1.38 -13.25 4.77
C LEU A 158 -1.43 -12.99 3.26
N ILE A 159 -0.34 -12.49 2.68
CA ILE A 159 -0.24 -12.24 1.24
C ILE A 159 0.38 -13.43 0.50
N ARG A 160 1.30 -14.18 1.13
CA ARG A 160 1.98 -15.35 0.54
C ARG A 160 1.22 -16.67 0.76
N VAL A 161 -0.11 -16.62 0.78
CA VAL A 161 -0.98 -17.78 1.03
C VAL A 161 -0.62 -18.96 0.10
N LYS A 162 -0.87 -20.20 0.56
CA LYS A 162 -0.83 -21.41 -0.28
C LYS A 162 -2.04 -21.45 -1.24
N VAL A 163 -2.19 -20.42 -2.05
CA VAL A 163 -3.16 -20.36 -3.14
C VAL A 163 -2.62 -21.10 -4.36
N GLN A 164 -3.51 -21.50 -5.26
CA GLN A 164 -3.18 -22.06 -6.57
C GLN A 164 -3.45 -21.01 -7.66
N GLY A 165 -3.18 -21.36 -8.91
CA GLY A 165 -3.56 -20.54 -10.06
C GLY A 165 -2.92 -19.14 -10.07
N VAL A 166 -3.68 -18.16 -10.56
CA VAL A 166 -3.22 -16.78 -10.77
C VAL A 166 -2.86 -16.10 -9.45
N ALA A 167 -3.66 -16.29 -8.40
CA ALA A 167 -3.39 -15.72 -7.09
C ALA A 167 -1.98 -16.08 -6.59
N ARG A 168 -1.53 -17.32 -6.82
CA ARG A 168 -0.16 -17.76 -6.50
C ARG A 168 0.91 -17.07 -7.34
N GLN A 169 0.63 -16.86 -8.62
CA GLN A 169 1.58 -16.24 -9.56
C GLN A 169 1.81 -14.76 -9.24
N VAL A 170 0.74 -14.04 -8.88
CA VAL A 170 0.81 -12.60 -8.58
C VAL A 170 1.23 -12.30 -7.15
N ALA A 171 1.05 -13.23 -6.19
CA ALA A 171 1.36 -13.03 -4.77
C ALA A 171 2.76 -12.46 -4.48
N PRO A 172 3.86 -12.91 -5.13
CA PRO A 172 5.18 -12.30 -4.91
C PRO A 172 5.21 -10.80 -5.28
N ASN A 173 4.58 -10.42 -6.40
CA ASN A 173 4.53 -9.03 -6.85
C ASN A 173 3.58 -8.18 -6.00
N VAL A 174 2.45 -8.75 -5.55
CA VAL A 174 1.55 -8.08 -4.59
C VAL A 174 2.24 -7.85 -3.25
N TRP A 175 3.04 -8.81 -2.78
CA TRP A 175 3.87 -8.62 -1.58
C TRP A 175 4.90 -7.50 -1.77
N ARG A 176 5.68 -7.55 -2.86
CA ARG A 176 6.65 -6.49 -3.19
C ARG A 176 6.01 -5.11 -3.27
N HIS A 177 4.80 -5.03 -3.82
CA HIS A 177 4.02 -3.81 -3.89
C HIS A 177 3.65 -3.30 -2.50
N SER A 178 3.07 -4.15 -1.66
CA SER A 178 2.69 -3.82 -0.28
C SER A 178 3.88 -3.34 0.55
N GLU A 179 5.02 -4.03 0.44
CA GLU A 179 6.23 -3.70 1.18
C GLU A 179 6.84 -2.36 0.75
N ARG A 180 6.90 -2.10 -0.57
CA ARG A 180 7.38 -0.83 -1.12
C ARG A 180 6.41 0.31 -0.78
N CYS A 181 5.09 0.07 -0.84
CA CYS A 181 4.08 1.04 -0.47
C CYS A 181 4.21 1.41 1.02
N ALA A 182 4.31 0.42 1.90
CA ALA A 182 4.50 0.63 3.34
C ALA A 182 5.71 1.53 3.62
N PHE A 183 6.86 1.19 3.05
CA PHE A 183 8.07 2.00 3.22
C PHE A 183 7.89 3.41 2.67
N ALA A 184 7.38 3.56 1.44
CA ALA A 184 7.21 4.87 0.83
C ALA A 184 6.21 5.74 1.61
N ALA A 185 5.09 5.17 2.06
CA ALA A 185 4.10 5.84 2.90
C ALA A 185 4.73 6.33 4.22
N SER A 186 5.55 5.52 4.88
CA SER A 186 6.27 5.93 6.10
C SER A 186 7.26 7.08 5.87
N VAL A 187 7.85 7.16 4.66
CA VAL A 187 8.75 8.25 4.28
C VAL A 187 7.97 9.52 3.94
N MET A 188 6.76 9.40 3.38
CA MET A 188 5.89 10.55 3.08
C MET A 188 5.24 11.12 4.34
N ALA A 189 4.92 10.28 5.32
CA ALA A 189 4.13 10.62 6.51
C ALA A 189 4.58 11.90 7.24
N PRO A 190 5.88 12.14 7.55
CA PRO A 190 6.29 13.34 8.28
C PRO A 190 5.99 14.64 7.52
N GLY A 191 6.06 14.62 6.19
CA GLY A 191 5.78 15.80 5.36
C GLY A 191 4.30 16.18 5.34
N LEU A 192 3.42 15.23 5.69
CA LEU A 192 1.97 15.39 5.76
C LEU A 192 1.47 15.49 7.21
N SER A 193 2.37 15.50 8.21
CA SER A 193 1.99 15.40 9.64
C SER A 193 1.13 14.16 9.94
N ALA A 194 1.42 13.04 9.28
CA ALA A 194 0.79 11.74 9.51
C ALA A 194 1.65 10.86 10.43
N GLY A 195 1.02 9.89 11.09
CA GLY A 195 1.70 8.86 11.86
C GLY A 195 2.59 7.98 10.96
N VAL A 196 3.88 7.88 11.27
CA VAL A 196 4.86 7.12 10.46
C VAL A 196 4.53 5.62 10.46
N PHE A 197 4.21 5.08 11.63
CA PHE A 197 3.92 3.66 11.78
C PHE A 197 2.55 3.31 11.21
N GLU A 198 1.56 4.18 11.41
CA GLU A 198 0.20 4.04 10.91
C GLU A 198 0.19 4.07 9.38
N SER A 199 0.94 5.01 8.78
CA SER A 199 1.12 5.08 7.32
C SER A 199 1.82 3.85 6.76
N TYR A 200 2.85 3.33 7.47
CA TYR A 200 3.51 2.07 7.11
C TYR A 200 2.53 0.90 7.14
N LEU A 201 1.77 0.78 8.23
CA LEU A 201 0.85 -0.33 8.47
C LEU A 201 -0.30 -0.32 7.45
N ALA A 202 -0.83 0.86 7.12
CA ALA A 202 -1.83 1.03 6.07
C ALA A 202 -1.29 0.59 4.69
N GLY A 203 -0.09 1.06 4.32
CA GLY A 203 0.55 0.68 3.05
C GLY A 203 0.88 -0.82 2.95
N LEU A 204 1.13 -1.47 4.09
CA LEU A 204 1.39 -2.91 4.15
C LEU A 204 0.10 -3.74 4.05
N MET A 205 -1.00 -3.25 4.61
CA MET A 205 -2.29 -3.94 4.72
C MET A 205 -3.20 -3.74 3.50
N GLN A 206 -3.05 -2.65 2.75
CA GLN A 206 -3.99 -2.25 1.68
C GLN A 206 -4.21 -3.29 0.56
N ASN A 207 -3.30 -4.26 0.36
CA ASN A 207 -3.40 -5.26 -0.70
C ASN A 207 -3.87 -6.66 -0.23
N VAL A 208 -4.27 -6.83 1.03
CA VAL A 208 -4.80 -8.14 1.50
C VAL A 208 -6.08 -8.51 0.76
N GLY A 209 -7.01 -7.57 0.57
CA GLY A 209 -8.21 -7.76 -0.23
C GLY A 209 -7.91 -8.01 -1.71
N LEU A 210 -6.77 -7.55 -2.24
CA LEU A 210 -6.37 -7.82 -3.62
C LEU A 210 -6.00 -9.31 -3.81
N GLN A 211 -5.39 -9.93 -2.82
CA GLN A 211 -5.17 -11.38 -2.83
C GLN A 211 -6.49 -12.15 -2.84
N VAL A 212 -7.48 -11.72 -2.05
CA VAL A 212 -8.82 -12.33 -2.07
C VAL A 212 -9.49 -12.13 -3.43
N ALA A 213 -9.39 -10.93 -4.01
CA ALA A 213 -9.94 -10.63 -5.32
C ALA A 213 -9.33 -11.51 -6.44
N PHE A 214 -8.03 -11.79 -6.38
CA PHE A 214 -7.41 -12.72 -7.33
C PHE A 214 -7.84 -14.17 -7.12
N GLN A 215 -8.17 -14.60 -5.90
CA GLN A 215 -8.75 -15.93 -5.67
C GLN A 215 -10.16 -16.05 -6.29
N VAL A 216 -10.97 -14.99 -6.19
CA VAL A 216 -12.28 -14.91 -6.85
C VAL A 216 -12.13 -14.99 -8.37
N ALA A 217 -11.22 -14.18 -8.94
CA ALA A 217 -10.96 -14.16 -10.37
C ALA A 217 -10.43 -15.50 -10.87
N ASP A 218 -9.48 -16.12 -10.17
CA ASP A 218 -8.90 -17.43 -10.51
C ASP A 218 -9.98 -18.52 -10.63
N ARG A 219 -10.93 -18.54 -9.69
CA ARG A 219 -12.06 -19.49 -9.69
C ARG A 219 -13.04 -19.24 -10.84
N LYS A 220 -13.29 -17.98 -11.20
CA LYS A 220 -14.23 -17.60 -12.26
C LYS A 220 -13.64 -17.74 -13.67
N CYS A 221 -12.34 -17.51 -13.81
CA CYS A 221 -11.62 -17.52 -15.09
C CYS A 221 -10.77 -18.78 -15.32
N GLU A 222 -10.93 -19.81 -14.49
CA GLU A 222 -10.25 -21.11 -14.61
C GLU A 222 -8.72 -21.02 -14.73
N GLY A 223 -8.07 -20.26 -13.85
CA GLY A 223 -6.60 -20.10 -13.89
C GLY A 223 -6.09 -18.98 -14.81
N LYS A 224 -6.99 -18.11 -15.29
CA LYS A 224 -6.70 -16.86 -16.00
C LYS A 224 -7.28 -15.67 -15.25
N VAL A 225 -7.14 -14.46 -15.78
CA VAL A 225 -7.74 -13.24 -15.22
C VAL A 225 -8.21 -12.28 -16.32
N PRO A 226 -9.08 -11.32 -16.01
CA PRO A 226 -9.37 -10.22 -16.92
C PRO A 226 -8.12 -9.39 -17.23
N GLY A 227 -7.95 -8.98 -18.49
CA GLY A 227 -6.76 -8.26 -18.94
C GLY A 227 -6.93 -6.75 -19.10
N SER A 228 -8.16 -6.23 -19.00
CA SER A 228 -8.43 -4.81 -19.23
C SER A 228 -7.88 -3.96 -18.10
N GLY A 229 -7.27 -2.82 -18.45
CA GLY A 229 -6.86 -1.81 -17.48
C GLY A 229 -8.05 -1.18 -16.73
N THR A 230 -9.20 -1.03 -17.39
CA THR A 230 -10.42 -0.51 -16.76
C THR A 230 -10.93 -1.44 -15.66
N PHE A 231 -10.95 -2.75 -15.93
CA PHE A 231 -11.24 -3.76 -14.92
C PHE A 231 -10.23 -3.69 -13.77
N GLY A 232 -8.94 -3.53 -14.07
CA GLY A 232 -7.88 -3.39 -13.07
C GLY A 232 -8.12 -2.24 -12.08
N LEU A 233 -8.56 -1.09 -12.58
CA LEU A 233 -8.92 0.07 -11.75
C LEU A 233 -10.08 -0.25 -10.80
N GLU A 234 -11.16 -0.83 -11.33
CA GLU A 234 -12.32 -1.23 -10.52
C GLU A 234 -11.96 -2.31 -9.50
N LEU A 235 -11.09 -3.26 -9.87
CA LEU A 235 -10.61 -4.31 -8.99
C LEU A 235 -9.77 -3.72 -7.85
N PHE A 236 -8.87 -2.76 -8.12
CA PHE A 236 -8.10 -2.09 -7.08
C PHE A 236 -9.00 -1.32 -6.12
N ALA A 237 -10.00 -0.59 -6.60
CA ALA A 237 -10.96 0.10 -5.74
C ALA A 237 -11.74 -0.89 -4.84
N ALA A 238 -12.33 -1.93 -5.45
CA ALA A 238 -13.12 -2.93 -4.72
C ALA A 238 -12.27 -3.72 -3.70
N SER A 239 -11.07 -4.13 -4.10
CA SER A 239 -10.16 -4.88 -3.23
C SER A 239 -9.58 -4.03 -2.09
N ARG A 240 -9.36 -2.74 -2.30
CA ARG A 240 -8.93 -1.81 -1.24
C ARG A 240 -10.04 -1.62 -0.20
N HIS A 241 -11.29 -1.48 -0.64
CA HIS A 241 -12.43 -1.46 0.27
C HIS A 241 -12.53 -2.76 1.09
N LEU A 242 -12.37 -3.92 0.44
CA LEU A 242 -12.29 -5.21 1.11
C LEU A 242 -11.15 -5.29 2.13
N SER A 243 -9.96 -4.76 1.81
CA SER A 243 -8.84 -4.67 2.75
C SER A 243 -9.19 -3.85 3.99
N ALA A 244 -9.89 -2.72 3.84
CA ALA A 244 -10.31 -1.89 4.97
C ALA A 244 -11.30 -2.64 5.88
N VAL A 245 -12.25 -3.37 5.28
CA VAL A 245 -13.20 -4.21 6.02
C VAL A 245 -12.50 -5.32 6.79
N ILE A 246 -11.57 -6.03 6.14
CA ILE A 246 -10.77 -7.09 6.80
C ILE A 246 -9.94 -6.50 7.95
N ALA A 247 -9.26 -5.37 7.72
CA ALA A 247 -8.47 -4.70 8.75
C ALA A 247 -9.32 -4.30 9.96
N LYS A 248 -10.54 -3.78 9.72
CA LYS A 248 -11.51 -3.46 10.77
C LYS A 248 -11.93 -4.70 11.56
N HIS A 249 -12.22 -5.81 10.87
CA HIS A 249 -12.59 -7.07 11.51
C HIS A 249 -11.46 -7.64 12.37
N TRP A 250 -10.20 -7.40 11.98
CA TRP A 250 -9.02 -7.77 12.76
C TRP A 250 -8.58 -6.71 13.78
N GLU A 251 -9.44 -5.73 14.08
CA GLU A 251 -9.23 -4.72 15.11
C GLU A 251 -7.94 -3.88 14.90
N PHE A 252 -7.56 -3.63 13.65
CA PHE A 252 -6.49 -2.68 13.35
C PHE A 252 -6.85 -1.27 13.86
N PRO A 253 -5.85 -0.40 14.09
CA PRO A 253 -6.08 0.97 14.51
C PRO A 253 -7.09 1.68 13.59
N PRO A 254 -8.07 2.44 14.14
CA PRO A 254 -9.06 3.14 13.33
C PRO A 254 -8.45 4.03 12.26
N GLU A 255 -7.34 4.71 12.57
CA GLU A 255 -6.61 5.56 11.62
C GLU A 255 -6.06 4.76 10.42
N VAL A 256 -5.62 3.52 10.64
CA VAL A 256 -5.14 2.63 9.57
C VAL A 256 -6.30 2.15 8.71
N VAL A 257 -7.41 1.76 9.34
CA VAL A 257 -8.63 1.34 8.64
C VAL A 257 -9.17 2.49 7.76
N GLU A 258 -9.24 3.69 8.33
CA GLU A 258 -9.68 4.91 7.65
C GLU A 258 -8.75 5.28 6.49
N ALA A 259 -7.43 5.21 6.71
CA ALA A 259 -6.45 5.48 5.67
C ALA A 259 -6.59 4.54 4.45
N ILE A 260 -6.86 3.25 4.69
CA ILE A 260 -7.09 2.29 3.61
C ILE A 260 -8.38 2.62 2.86
N ALA A 261 -9.45 2.96 3.58
CA ALA A 261 -10.76 3.26 2.99
C ALA A 261 -10.76 4.54 2.15
N GLN A 262 -10.06 5.60 2.60
CA GLN A 262 -10.04 6.93 1.97
C GLN A 262 -8.92 7.11 0.94
N ALA A 263 -8.16 6.06 0.60
CA ALA A 263 -6.98 6.23 -0.23
C ALA A 263 -7.33 6.76 -1.63
N GLY A 264 -6.73 7.89 -2.00
CA GLY A 264 -7.00 8.55 -3.27
C GLY A 264 -8.19 9.52 -3.23
N GLU A 265 -8.89 9.65 -2.10
CA GLU A 265 -9.84 10.73 -1.89
C GLU A 265 -9.11 12.05 -1.65
N ARG A 266 -9.58 13.13 -2.28
CA ARG A 266 -8.96 14.47 -2.17
C ARG A 266 -8.91 14.99 -0.73
N ASP A 267 -9.95 14.69 0.04
CA ASP A 267 -10.12 15.12 1.42
C ASP A 267 -9.83 14.01 2.45
N GLY A 268 -9.14 12.94 2.03
CA GLY A 268 -8.74 11.87 2.93
C GLY A 268 -7.78 12.34 4.03
N SER A 269 -7.72 11.59 5.14
CA SER A 269 -6.81 11.86 6.24
C SER A 269 -5.34 11.98 5.79
N ASN A 270 -4.49 12.65 6.59
CA ASN A 270 -3.06 12.76 6.29
C ASN A 270 -2.40 11.38 6.06
N THR A 271 -2.84 10.37 6.83
CA THR A 271 -2.38 8.98 6.70
C THR A 271 -2.90 8.33 5.41
N ALA A 272 -4.13 8.62 4.97
CA ALA A 272 -4.64 8.21 3.66
C ALA A 272 -3.82 8.81 2.50
N GLN A 273 -3.49 10.11 2.60
CA GLN A 273 -2.68 10.81 1.60
C GLN A 273 -1.25 10.26 1.55
N ALA A 274 -0.63 10.01 2.72
CA ALA A 274 0.69 9.40 2.80
C ALA A 274 0.70 8.00 2.16
N MET A 275 -0.34 7.21 2.42
CA MET A 275 -0.49 5.89 1.83
C MET A 275 -0.69 5.97 0.31
N ALA A 276 -1.56 6.86 -0.19
CA ALA A 276 -1.80 7.02 -1.63
C ALA A 276 -0.53 7.47 -2.39
N GLN A 277 0.25 8.39 -1.81
CA GLN A 277 1.56 8.76 -2.37
C GLN A 277 2.54 7.58 -2.36
N GLY A 278 2.55 6.80 -1.27
CA GLY A 278 3.36 5.59 -1.16
C GLY A 278 3.00 4.54 -2.21
N ASP A 279 1.70 4.31 -2.44
CA ASP A 279 1.14 3.38 -3.42
C ASP A 279 1.61 3.73 -4.84
N ARG A 280 1.47 5.00 -5.23
CA ARG A 280 1.93 5.50 -6.53
C ARG A 280 3.44 5.30 -6.72
N ILE A 281 4.25 5.68 -5.72
CA ILE A 281 5.71 5.53 -5.79
C ILE A 281 6.10 4.05 -5.88
N ALA A 282 5.42 3.17 -5.15
CA ALA A 282 5.66 1.73 -5.16
C ALA A 282 5.35 1.08 -6.52
N LYS A 283 4.21 1.44 -7.12
CA LYS A 283 3.84 0.98 -8.47
C LYS A 283 4.86 1.42 -9.51
N LEU A 284 5.26 2.70 -9.50
CA LEU A 284 6.28 3.22 -10.40
C LEU A 284 7.63 2.51 -10.22
N ARG A 285 8.03 2.20 -8.99
CA ARG A 285 9.26 1.44 -8.76
C ARG A 285 9.19 0.06 -9.40
N LEU A 286 8.09 -0.65 -9.23
CA LEU A 286 7.93 -2.00 -9.77
C LEU A 286 7.87 -2.00 -11.30
N LEU A 287 7.23 -0.98 -11.90
CA LEU A 287 7.21 -0.81 -13.35
C LEU A 287 8.62 -0.50 -13.91
N LEU A 288 9.42 0.31 -13.21
CA LEU A 288 10.83 0.55 -13.55
C LEU A 288 11.69 -0.71 -13.40
N ASP A 289 11.54 -1.44 -12.28
CA ASP A 289 12.24 -2.71 -12.01
C ASP A 289 11.99 -3.74 -13.12
N ALA A 290 10.78 -3.72 -13.70
CA ALA A 290 10.36 -4.60 -14.76
C ALA A 290 10.61 -4.06 -16.18
N ALA A 291 11.23 -2.88 -16.31
CA ALA A 291 11.43 -2.19 -17.59
C ALA A 291 10.14 -1.98 -18.41
N VAL A 292 9.01 -1.79 -17.73
CA VAL A 292 7.72 -1.44 -18.37
C VAL A 292 7.66 0.04 -18.70
N ILE A 293 8.32 0.87 -17.88
CA ILE A 293 8.49 2.30 -18.08
C ILE A 293 9.98 2.65 -17.92
N GLU A 294 10.39 3.77 -18.51
CA GLU A 294 11.75 4.30 -18.40
C GLU A 294 11.83 5.41 -17.32
N PRO A 295 13.00 5.69 -16.72
CA PRO A 295 13.16 6.77 -15.75
C PRO A 295 12.74 8.15 -16.27
N GLU A 296 12.81 8.36 -17.59
CA GLU A 296 12.46 9.59 -18.30
C GLU A 296 10.95 9.72 -18.58
N ASP A 297 10.16 8.68 -18.29
CA ASP A 297 8.70 8.68 -18.49
C ASP A 297 8.04 9.84 -17.72
N SER A 298 7.00 10.43 -18.31
CA SER A 298 6.23 11.50 -17.69
C SER A 298 5.67 11.11 -16.32
N PHE A 299 5.30 9.84 -16.12
CA PHE A 299 4.84 9.35 -14.82
C PHE A 299 5.85 9.61 -13.70
N VAL A 300 7.15 9.64 -14.02
CA VAL A 300 8.25 9.89 -13.08
C VAL A 300 8.72 11.35 -13.11
N MET A 301 8.89 11.91 -14.32
CA MET A 301 9.50 13.23 -14.50
C MET A 301 8.56 14.40 -14.17
N THR A 302 7.27 14.26 -14.48
CA THR A 302 6.25 15.27 -14.15
C THR A 302 5.29 14.77 -13.09
N GLY A 303 5.05 13.46 -13.02
CA GLY A 303 4.12 12.85 -12.06
C GLY A 303 4.63 12.76 -10.62
N LEU A 304 5.93 12.93 -10.37
CA LEU A 304 6.50 12.94 -9.03
C LEU A 304 7.27 14.23 -8.75
N ASN A 305 7.10 14.78 -7.54
CA ASN A 305 7.93 15.88 -7.07
C ASN A 305 9.34 15.41 -6.66
N GLY A 306 10.24 16.35 -6.38
CA GLY A 306 11.64 16.04 -6.05
C GLY A 306 11.83 15.17 -4.80
N PHE A 307 10.94 15.26 -3.81
CA PHE A 307 10.99 14.41 -2.61
C PHE A 307 10.53 12.98 -2.91
N GLN A 308 9.42 12.85 -3.64
CA GLN A 308 8.88 11.56 -4.07
C GLN A 308 9.85 10.80 -4.97
N ARG A 309 10.55 11.47 -5.91
CA ARG A 309 11.61 10.85 -6.72
C ARG A 309 12.79 10.34 -5.89
N ARG A 310 13.18 11.03 -4.82
CA ARG A 310 14.21 10.52 -3.90
C ARG A 310 13.72 9.26 -3.17
N CYS A 311 12.46 9.22 -2.77
CA CYS A 311 11.85 8.03 -2.19
C CYS A 311 11.81 6.87 -3.20
N LEU A 312 11.42 7.12 -4.44
CA LEU A 312 11.45 6.15 -5.55
C LEU A 312 12.85 5.53 -5.73
N GLY A 313 13.90 6.36 -5.66
CA GLY A 313 15.29 5.91 -5.71
C GLY A 313 15.66 4.99 -4.54
N LYS A 314 15.23 5.31 -3.31
CA LYS A 314 15.47 4.46 -2.12
C LYS A 314 14.80 3.10 -2.23
N LEU A 315 13.66 2.99 -2.90
CA LEU A 315 12.99 1.70 -3.10
C LEU A 315 13.79 0.73 -3.98
N ALA A 316 14.75 1.22 -4.77
CA ALA A 316 15.68 0.37 -5.54
C ALA A 316 16.49 -0.56 -4.65
N ASP A 317 16.78 -0.10 -3.42
CA ASP A 317 17.60 -0.81 -2.46
C ASP A 317 16.83 -1.87 -1.68
N LEU A 318 15.49 -1.89 -1.79
CA LEU A 318 14.66 -2.93 -1.22
C LEU A 318 14.70 -4.16 -2.14
N ALA A 319 15.83 -4.87 -2.13
CA ALA A 319 16.02 -6.12 -2.85
C ALA A 319 15.22 -7.27 -2.20
N ASP A 320 14.88 -8.28 -3.00
CA ASP A 320 14.06 -9.45 -2.63
C ASP A 320 14.70 -10.41 -1.62
#